data_AF-A0A814L1R4-F1
#
_entry.id   AF-A0A814L1R4-F1
#
_cell.length_a   1.000
_cell.length_b   1.000
_cell.length_c   1.000
_cell.angle_alpha   90.00
_cell.angle_beta   90.00
_cell.angle_gamma   90.00
#
_symmetry.space_group_name_H-M   'P 1'
#
loop_
_entity.id
_entity.type
_entity.pdbx_description
1 polymer ?
#
loop_
_entity_poly.entity_id
_entity_poly.type
_entity_poly.pdbx_seq_one_letter_code
_entity_poly.pdbx_strand_id
1 'polypeptide(L)'
;MAATRAAESLEGGQDRREEDRTRHAASRAAESPERRQDRRDEDRARHAASRTAEDFEDTRTRLDGQRARQAASRAAEDFEDTRTRLDGQRARQAASRAAESPERRQDRREEDRARHAASRAAEDSIQRRTRSEDQRRRQAASRAAQWTFMEGEAFRYDPANNYDSHPQLYIGQMSDVCPYCNALKWHAETRGMCCSGGKVKLPELQPPPEPLKSLIGPTSFEALRTANSQICATFREACQLHGLLEDDQQWDSTMSEAAAAQSPARLRNLFALILAVCGPSNPKQLWESYKKKA
;
A
#
# COMPACT_ATOMS: atom_id res chain seq x y z
N MET A 1 -27.24 -34.35 -73.43
CA MET A 1 -26.82 -33.67 -72.18
C MET A 1 -25.34 -33.32 -72.17
N ALA A 2 -24.39 -34.27 -72.26
CA ALA A 2 -22.95 -33.93 -72.25
C ALA A 2 -22.47 -33.26 -73.54
N ALA A 3 -22.86 -33.77 -74.71
CA ALA A 3 -22.50 -33.19 -76.02
C ALA A 3 -23.09 -31.79 -76.25
N THR A 4 -24.28 -31.51 -75.71
CA THR A 4 -24.96 -30.20 -75.78
C THR A 4 -24.34 -29.15 -74.86
N ARG A 5 -23.66 -29.56 -73.77
CA ARG A 5 -22.96 -28.67 -72.83
C ARG A 5 -21.57 -28.27 -73.33
N ALA A 6 -20.95 -29.11 -74.17
CA ALA A 6 -19.63 -28.83 -74.75
C ALA A 6 -19.68 -27.80 -75.88
N ALA A 7 -20.84 -27.63 -76.52
CA ALA A 7 -21.08 -26.70 -77.63
C ALA A 7 -21.75 -25.38 -77.19
N GLU A 8 -21.85 -25.15 -75.89
CA GLU A 8 -22.59 -24.04 -75.31
C GLU A 8 -21.74 -22.77 -75.20
N SER A 9 -22.32 -21.61 -75.51
CA SER A 9 -21.63 -20.33 -75.33
C SER A 9 -21.40 -20.03 -73.84
N LEU A 10 -20.40 -19.20 -73.52
CA LEU A 10 -20.12 -18.80 -72.14
C LEU A 10 -21.34 -18.13 -71.49
N GLU A 11 -22.07 -17.30 -72.23
CA GLU A 11 -23.30 -16.62 -71.78
C GLU A 11 -24.45 -17.61 -71.57
N GLY A 12 -24.74 -18.49 -72.55
CA GLY A 12 -25.77 -19.52 -72.38
C GLY A 12 -25.47 -20.46 -71.20
N GLY A 13 -24.17 -20.72 -70.97
CA GLY A 13 -23.71 -21.46 -69.81
C GLY A 13 -23.89 -20.74 -68.47
N GLN A 14 -23.80 -19.41 -68.44
CA GLN A 14 -24.05 -18.59 -67.27
C GLN A 14 -25.56 -18.53 -66.97
N ASP A 15 -26.39 -18.28 -67.98
CA ASP A 15 -27.84 -18.17 -67.83
C ASP A 15 -28.45 -19.45 -67.26
N ARG A 16 -28.08 -20.61 -67.82
CA ARG A 16 -28.56 -21.90 -67.31
C ARG A 16 -28.10 -22.17 -65.88
N ARG A 17 -26.87 -21.78 -65.51
CA ARG A 17 -26.41 -21.92 -64.12
C ARG A 17 -27.21 -21.02 -63.17
N GLU A 18 -27.62 -19.84 -63.64
CA GLU A 18 -28.47 -18.93 -62.88
C GLU A 18 -29.91 -19.44 -62.75
N GLU A 19 -30.48 -20.00 -63.82
CA GLU A 19 -31.76 -20.72 -63.78
C GLU A 19 -31.73 -21.93 -62.83
N ASP A 20 -30.64 -22.70 -62.83
CA ASP A 20 -30.46 -23.82 -61.90
C ASP A 20 -30.37 -23.34 -60.43
N ARG A 21 -29.66 -22.22 -60.19
CA ARG A 21 -29.56 -21.60 -58.86
C ARG A 21 -30.91 -21.12 -58.36
N THR A 22 -31.65 -20.39 -59.19
CA THR A 22 -32.98 -19.85 -58.83
C THR A 22 -33.98 -20.97 -58.55
N ARG A 23 -33.99 -22.02 -59.38
CA ARG A 23 -34.84 -23.21 -59.16
C ARG A 23 -34.48 -23.94 -57.87
N HIS A 24 -33.20 -24.13 -57.59
CA HIS A 24 -32.77 -24.74 -56.33
C HIS A 24 -33.09 -23.86 -55.11
N ALA A 25 -32.92 -22.54 -55.21
CA ALA A 25 -33.30 -21.61 -54.15
C ALA A 25 -34.80 -21.66 -53.84
N ALA A 26 -35.66 -21.66 -54.87
CA ALA A 26 -37.10 -21.78 -54.71
C ALA A 26 -37.50 -23.11 -54.05
N SER A 27 -36.87 -24.23 -54.47
CA SER A 27 -37.09 -25.55 -53.86
C SER A 27 -36.66 -25.59 -52.38
N ARG A 28 -35.55 -24.93 -52.02
CA ARG A 28 -35.08 -24.82 -50.62
C ARG A 28 -35.99 -23.94 -49.76
N ALA A 29 -36.55 -22.87 -50.33
CA ALA A 29 -37.47 -21.98 -49.63
C ALA A 29 -38.81 -22.66 -49.32
N ALA A 30 -39.30 -23.49 -50.24
CA ALA A 30 -40.53 -24.27 -50.08
C ALA A 30 -40.36 -25.56 -49.23
N GLU A 31 -39.14 -25.85 -48.77
CA GLU A 31 -38.81 -27.07 -48.01
C GLU A 31 -39.43 -27.03 -46.61
N SER A 32 -40.14 -28.11 -46.23
CA SER A 32 -40.69 -28.28 -44.88
C SER A 32 -39.57 -28.40 -43.84
N PRO A 33 -39.83 -28.08 -42.55
CA PRO A 33 -38.83 -28.19 -41.50
C PRO A 33 -38.21 -29.59 -41.36
N GLU A 34 -39.01 -30.64 -41.51
CA GLU A 34 -38.57 -32.05 -41.44
C GLU A 34 -37.64 -32.42 -42.59
N ARG A 35 -38.06 -32.16 -43.84
CA ARG A 35 -37.22 -32.42 -45.03
C ARG A 35 -35.92 -31.62 -45.00
N ARG A 36 -35.97 -30.40 -44.46
CA ARG A 36 -34.78 -29.56 -44.25
C ARG A 36 -33.84 -30.17 -43.22
N GLN A 37 -34.37 -30.79 -42.18
CA GLN A 37 -33.58 -31.47 -41.15
C GLN A 37 -32.93 -32.73 -41.72
N ASP A 38 -33.70 -33.60 -42.37
CA ASP A 38 -33.19 -34.83 -43.00
C ASP A 38 -32.05 -34.51 -43.98
N ARG A 39 -32.25 -33.52 -44.84
CA ARG A 39 -31.20 -33.07 -45.75
C ARG A 39 -29.97 -32.57 -45.02
N ARG A 40 -30.12 -31.77 -43.95
CA ARG A 40 -28.96 -31.28 -43.18
C ARG A 40 -28.21 -32.43 -42.52
N ASP A 41 -28.90 -33.48 -42.12
CA ASP A 41 -28.30 -34.65 -41.51
C ASP A 41 -27.59 -35.52 -42.56
N GLU A 42 -28.18 -35.68 -43.75
CA GLU A 42 -27.50 -36.28 -44.90
C GLU A 42 -26.28 -35.46 -45.34
N ASP A 43 -26.39 -34.13 -45.45
CA ASP A 43 -25.29 -33.22 -45.77
C ASP A 43 -24.15 -33.39 -44.75
N ARG A 44 -24.49 -33.44 -43.45
CA ARG A 44 -23.53 -33.67 -42.36
C ARG A 44 -22.85 -35.03 -42.47
N ALA A 45 -23.61 -36.09 -42.75
CA ALA A 45 -23.08 -37.44 -42.94
C ALA A 45 -22.13 -37.51 -44.15
N ARG A 46 -22.48 -36.88 -45.28
CA ARG A 46 -21.60 -36.81 -46.46
C ARG A 46 -20.32 -36.03 -46.17
N HIS A 47 -20.40 -34.91 -45.47
CA HIS A 47 -19.20 -34.16 -45.06
C HIS A 47 -18.34 -34.95 -44.05
N ALA A 48 -18.94 -35.71 -43.15
CA ALA A 48 -18.20 -36.57 -42.22
C ALA A 48 -17.47 -37.70 -42.98
N ALA A 49 -18.15 -38.39 -43.90
CA ALA A 49 -17.57 -39.43 -44.73
C ALA A 49 -16.44 -38.90 -45.62
N SER A 50 -16.61 -37.71 -46.21
CA SER A 50 -15.55 -37.03 -46.96
C SER A 50 -14.34 -36.74 -46.08
N ARG A 51 -14.52 -36.27 -44.84
CA ARG A 51 -13.42 -36.01 -43.90
C ARG A 51 -12.68 -37.27 -43.45
N THR A 52 -13.39 -38.40 -43.32
CA THR A 52 -12.74 -39.67 -42.96
C THR A 52 -11.96 -40.29 -44.11
N ALA A 53 -12.27 -39.90 -45.35
CA ALA A 53 -11.58 -40.35 -46.54
C ALA A 53 -10.41 -39.42 -46.95
N GLU A 54 -10.22 -38.28 -46.27
CA GLU A 54 -9.11 -37.36 -46.52
C GLU A 54 -7.77 -38.05 -46.22
N ASP A 55 -6.81 -37.87 -47.12
CA ASP A 55 -5.42 -38.21 -46.83
C ASP A 55 -4.72 -37.09 -46.04
N PHE A 56 -3.42 -37.24 -45.80
CA PHE A 56 -2.64 -36.26 -45.05
C PHE A 56 -2.54 -34.89 -45.75
N GLU A 57 -2.37 -34.87 -47.07
CA GLU A 57 -2.19 -33.63 -47.84
C GLU A 57 -3.52 -32.89 -47.97
N ASP A 58 -4.62 -33.61 -48.21
CA ASP A 58 -5.98 -33.09 -48.20
C ASP A 58 -6.33 -32.50 -46.84
N THR A 59 -6.03 -33.24 -45.76
CA THR A 59 -6.26 -32.78 -44.38
C THR A 59 -5.47 -31.50 -44.11
N ARG A 60 -4.20 -31.44 -44.51
CA ARG A 60 -3.34 -30.27 -44.34
C ARG A 60 -3.89 -29.08 -45.11
N THR A 61 -4.22 -29.25 -46.39
CA THR A 61 -4.75 -28.20 -47.26
C THR A 61 -6.06 -27.65 -46.73
N ARG A 62 -6.97 -28.51 -46.26
CA ARG A 62 -8.24 -28.08 -45.63
C ARG A 62 -7.99 -27.28 -44.36
N LEU A 63 -7.10 -27.74 -43.47
CA LEU A 63 -6.79 -27.05 -42.22
C LEU A 63 -6.06 -25.71 -42.45
N ASP A 64 -5.13 -25.66 -43.40
CA ASP A 64 -4.45 -24.42 -43.81
C ASP A 64 -5.44 -23.43 -44.42
N GLY A 65 -6.33 -23.90 -45.31
CA GLY A 65 -7.41 -23.09 -45.85
C GLY A 65 -8.37 -22.57 -44.76
N GLN A 66 -8.71 -23.38 -43.76
CA GLN A 66 -9.54 -22.96 -42.64
C GLN A 66 -8.83 -21.90 -41.77
N ARG A 67 -7.54 -22.09 -41.48
CA ARG A 67 -6.71 -21.10 -40.76
C ARG A 67 -6.66 -19.78 -41.53
N ALA A 68 -6.40 -19.82 -42.83
CA ALA A 68 -6.33 -18.65 -43.68
C ALA A 68 -7.66 -17.89 -43.73
N ARG A 69 -8.79 -18.59 -43.92
CA ARG A 69 -10.13 -17.96 -43.88
C ARG A 69 -10.44 -17.34 -42.53
N GLN A 70 -10.08 -18.01 -41.43
CA GLN A 70 -10.28 -17.47 -40.09
C GLN A 70 -9.40 -16.24 -39.84
N ALA A 71 -8.14 -16.26 -40.29
CA ALA A 71 -7.24 -15.12 -40.20
C ALA A 71 -7.75 -13.93 -41.01
N ALA A 72 -8.20 -14.17 -42.25
CA ALA A 72 -8.80 -13.14 -43.10
C ALA A 72 -10.08 -12.55 -42.49
N SER A 73 -10.95 -13.40 -41.94
CA SER A 73 -12.14 -12.94 -41.21
C SER A 73 -11.78 -12.07 -40.02
N ARG A 74 -10.77 -12.45 -39.21
CA ARG A 74 -10.30 -11.65 -38.06
C ARG A 74 -9.64 -10.35 -38.49
N ALA A 75 -8.94 -10.33 -39.63
CA ALA A 75 -8.30 -9.13 -40.16
C ALA A 75 -9.30 -8.12 -40.73
N ALA A 76 -10.49 -8.58 -41.13
CA ALA A 76 -11.59 -7.77 -41.60
C ALA A 76 -12.55 -7.31 -40.48
N GLU A 77 -12.36 -7.78 -39.24
CA GLU A 77 -13.18 -7.36 -38.09
C GLU A 77 -13.00 -5.86 -37.83
N ASP A 78 -14.11 -5.17 -37.59
CA ASP A 78 -14.07 -3.83 -37.03
C ASP A 78 -13.85 -3.86 -35.50
N PHE A 79 -13.89 -2.68 -34.88
CA PHE A 79 -13.70 -2.56 -33.44
C PHE A 79 -14.79 -3.26 -32.62
N GLU A 80 -16.05 -3.16 -33.03
CA GLU A 80 -17.19 -3.72 -32.29
C GLU A 80 -17.22 -5.24 -32.42
N ASP A 81 -16.96 -5.76 -33.62
CA ASP A 81 -16.79 -7.18 -33.90
C ASP A 81 -15.63 -7.77 -33.10
N THR A 82 -14.49 -7.07 -33.09
CA THR A 82 -13.32 -7.47 -32.29
C THR A 82 -13.66 -7.54 -30.81
N ARG A 83 -14.34 -6.51 -30.29
CA ARG A 83 -14.76 -6.45 -28.88
C ARG A 83 -15.70 -7.60 -28.54
N THR A 84 -16.72 -7.82 -29.35
CA THR A 84 -17.72 -8.89 -29.17
C THR A 84 -17.07 -10.27 -29.19
N ARG A 85 -16.16 -10.52 -30.13
CA ARG A 85 -15.41 -11.78 -30.19
C ARG A 85 -14.56 -12.00 -28.93
N LEU A 86 -13.82 -10.97 -28.49
CA LEU A 86 -12.97 -11.08 -27.31
C LEU A 86 -13.78 -11.23 -26.02
N ASP A 87 -14.91 -10.54 -25.89
CA ASP A 87 -15.85 -10.70 -24.77
C ASP A 87 -16.45 -12.11 -24.76
N GLY A 88 -16.91 -12.61 -25.91
CA GLY A 88 -17.38 -13.98 -26.06
C GLY A 88 -16.31 -15.02 -25.71
N GLN A 89 -15.05 -14.79 -26.11
CA GLN A 89 -13.93 -15.66 -25.76
C GLN A 89 -13.65 -15.65 -24.25
N ARG A 90 -13.65 -14.46 -23.62
CA ARG A 90 -13.51 -14.32 -22.15
C ARG A 90 -14.63 -15.06 -21.42
N ALA A 91 -15.88 -14.91 -21.86
CA ALA A 91 -17.03 -15.57 -21.26
C ALA A 91 -16.96 -17.10 -21.37
N ARG A 92 -16.63 -17.65 -22.56
CA ARG A 92 -16.45 -19.09 -22.75
C ARG A 92 -15.32 -19.64 -21.89
N GLN A 93 -14.19 -18.92 -21.80
CA GLN A 93 -13.06 -19.31 -20.97
C GLN A 93 -13.42 -19.29 -19.48
N ALA A 94 -14.16 -18.27 -19.03
CA ALA A 94 -14.65 -18.18 -17.66
C ALA A 94 -15.62 -19.33 -17.33
N ALA A 95 -16.57 -19.62 -18.21
CA ALA A 95 -17.50 -20.73 -18.05
C ALA A 95 -16.78 -22.09 -17.99
N SER A 96 -15.80 -22.30 -18.89
CA SER A 96 -14.97 -23.51 -18.86
C SER A 96 -14.16 -23.65 -17.57
N ARG A 97 -13.60 -22.55 -17.03
CA ARG A 97 -12.89 -22.55 -15.74
C ARG A 97 -13.83 -22.74 -14.54
N ALA A 98 -15.07 -22.27 -14.63
CA ALA A 98 -16.08 -22.45 -13.58
C ALA A 98 -16.57 -23.90 -13.50
N ALA A 99 -16.73 -24.56 -14.65
CA ALA A 99 -17.11 -25.97 -14.75
C ALA A 99 -15.94 -26.96 -14.51
N GLU A 100 -14.73 -26.45 -14.28
CA GLU A 100 -13.52 -27.25 -14.09
C GLU A 100 -13.55 -28.03 -12.76
N SER A 101 -13.26 -29.33 -12.81
CA SER A 101 -13.13 -30.17 -11.60
C SER A 101 -11.95 -29.70 -10.73
N PRO A 102 -11.96 -29.99 -9.42
CA PRO A 102 -10.86 -29.63 -8.53
C PRO A 102 -9.49 -30.18 -8.98
N GLU A 103 -9.43 -31.41 -9.48
CA GLU A 103 -8.16 -32.01 -9.95
C GLU A 103 -7.62 -31.28 -11.17
N ARG A 104 -8.46 -31.08 -12.20
CA ARG A 104 -8.06 -30.35 -13.41
C ARG A 104 -7.60 -28.92 -13.12
N ARG A 105 -8.24 -28.27 -12.15
CA ARG A 105 -7.87 -26.94 -11.67
C ARG A 105 -6.49 -26.94 -11.01
N GLN A 106 -6.17 -27.99 -10.26
CA GLN A 106 -4.85 -28.16 -9.65
C GLN A 106 -3.77 -28.35 -10.72
N ASP A 107 -3.99 -29.30 -11.65
CA ASP A 107 -3.06 -29.58 -12.75
C ASP A 107 -2.76 -28.31 -13.56
N ARG A 108 -3.81 -27.57 -13.94
CA ARG A 108 -3.65 -26.29 -14.67
C ARG A 108 -2.86 -25.26 -13.88
N ARG A 109 -3.05 -25.15 -12.56
CA ARG A 109 -2.29 -24.23 -11.70
C ARG A 109 -0.84 -24.66 -11.51
N GLU A 110 -0.57 -25.96 -11.50
CA GLU A 110 0.78 -26.50 -11.44
C GLU A 110 1.53 -26.25 -12.75
N GLU A 111 0.88 -26.54 -13.88
CA GLU A 111 1.42 -26.26 -15.20
C GLU A 111 1.69 -24.75 -15.38
N ASP A 112 0.78 -23.88 -14.94
CA ASP A 112 0.97 -22.43 -15.00
C ASP A 112 2.13 -21.94 -14.12
N ARG A 113 2.27 -22.51 -12.91
CA ARG A 113 3.42 -22.26 -12.05
C ARG A 113 4.73 -22.68 -12.72
N ALA A 114 4.75 -23.86 -13.34
CA ALA A 114 5.91 -24.38 -14.05
C ALA A 114 6.28 -23.50 -15.26
N ARG A 115 5.30 -23.09 -16.07
CA ARG A 115 5.50 -22.16 -17.20
C ARG A 115 6.08 -20.83 -16.74
N HIS A 116 5.52 -20.23 -15.69
CA HIS A 116 6.04 -18.97 -15.15
C HIS A 116 7.45 -19.13 -14.55
N ALA A 117 7.75 -20.25 -13.90
CA ALA A 117 9.09 -20.54 -13.39
C ALA A 117 10.11 -20.70 -14.53
N ALA A 118 9.76 -21.44 -15.59
CA ALA A 118 10.60 -21.61 -16.77
C ALA A 118 10.86 -20.27 -17.49
N SER A 119 9.81 -19.46 -17.67
CA SER A 119 9.95 -18.11 -18.25
C SER A 119 10.89 -17.23 -17.43
N ARG A 120 10.78 -17.24 -16.10
CA ARG A 120 11.69 -16.48 -15.21
C ARG A 120 13.11 -17.00 -15.21
N ALA A 121 13.30 -18.31 -15.36
CA ALA A 121 14.62 -18.93 -15.44
C ALA A 121 15.34 -18.57 -16.75
N ALA A 122 14.58 -18.38 -17.83
CA ALA A 122 15.09 -17.96 -19.14
C ALA A 122 15.29 -16.43 -19.28
N GLU A 123 14.89 -15.63 -18.28
CA GLU A 123 15.05 -14.17 -18.31
C GLU A 123 16.54 -13.77 -18.39
N ASP A 124 16.85 -12.89 -19.35
CA ASP A 124 18.13 -12.18 -19.37
C ASP A 124 18.21 -11.12 -18.25
N SER A 125 19.36 -10.46 -18.13
CA SER A 125 19.61 -9.47 -17.08
C SER A 125 18.73 -8.22 -17.19
N ILE A 126 18.40 -7.79 -18.42
CA ILE A 126 17.57 -6.61 -18.69
C ILE A 126 16.12 -6.92 -18.35
N GLN A 127 15.58 -8.02 -18.86
CA GLN A 127 14.22 -8.51 -18.60
C GLN A 127 13.98 -8.67 -17.10
N ARG A 128 14.94 -9.27 -16.38
CA ARG A 128 14.87 -9.43 -14.92
C ARG A 128 14.80 -8.09 -14.18
N ARG A 129 15.59 -7.11 -14.60
CA ARG A 129 15.59 -5.75 -14.03
C ARG A 129 14.25 -5.07 -14.27
N THR A 130 13.74 -5.09 -15.50
CA THR A 130 12.45 -4.50 -15.86
C THR A 130 11.30 -5.13 -15.07
N ARG A 131 11.25 -6.47 -14.96
CA ARG A 131 10.25 -7.17 -14.14
C ARG A 131 10.31 -6.76 -12.68
N SER A 132 11.51 -6.61 -12.13
CA SER A 132 11.71 -6.20 -10.74
C SER A 132 11.30 -4.75 -10.49
N GLU A 133 11.59 -3.85 -11.42
CA GLU A 133 11.13 -2.45 -11.40
C GLU A 133 9.61 -2.37 -11.50
N ASP A 134 8.99 -3.12 -12.41
CA ASP A 134 7.54 -3.19 -12.55
C ASP A 134 6.86 -3.76 -11.31
N GLN A 135 7.44 -4.79 -10.70
CA GLN A 135 6.93 -5.35 -9.45
C GLN A 135 6.99 -4.32 -8.31
N ARG A 136 8.10 -3.57 -8.19
CA ARG A 136 8.20 -2.47 -7.22
C ARG A 136 7.15 -1.40 -7.48
N ARG A 137 6.96 -0.99 -8.75
CA ARG A 137 5.96 0.01 -9.14
C ARG A 137 4.53 -0.45 -8.81
N ARG A 138 4.18 -1.71 -9.10
CA ARG A 138 2.86 -2.28 -8.77
C ARG A 138 2.62 -2.35 -7.26
N GLN A 139 3.63 -2.76 -6.48
CA GLN A 139 3.53 -2.78 -5.03
C GLN A 139 3.39 -1.36 -4.45
N ALA A 140 4.16 -0.40 -4.97
CA ALA A 140 4.05 1.00 -4.57
C ALA A 140 2.66 1.57 -4.92
N ALA A 141 2.16 1.33 -6.13
CA ALA A 141 0.82 1.76 -6.55
C ALA A 141 -0.29 1.09 -5.72
N SER A 142 -0.18 -0.20 -5.40
CA SER A 142 -1.14 -0.89 -4.54
C SER A 142 -1.14 -0.34 -3.12
N ARG A 143 0.04 -0.02 -2.57
CA ARG A 143 0.14 0.65 -1.26
C ARG A 143 -0.47 2.04 -1.35
N ALA A 144 -0.09 2.84 -2.35
CA ALA A 144 -0.64 4.18 -2.54
C ALA A 144 -2.17 4.16 -2.68
N ALA A 145 -2.74 3.26 -3.49
CA ALA A 145 -4.18 3.12 -3.66
C ALA A 145 -4.95 2.80 -2.35
N GLN A 146 -4.27 2.19 -1.37
CA GLN A 146 -4.84 1.98 -0.04
C GLN A 146 -4.96 3.31 0.74
N TRP A 147 -4.06 4.27 0.48
CA TRP A 147 -3.93 5.54 1.18
C TRP A 147 -4.43 6.76 0.39
N THR A 148 -4.78 6.61 -0.91
CA THR A 148 -5.21 7.71 -1.80
C THR A 148 -6.45 8.47 -1.33
N PHE A 149 -7.22 7.91 -0.39
CA PHE A 149 -8.40 8.56 0.18
C PHE A 149 -8.07 9.51 1.35
N MET A 150 -6.85 9.48 1.90
CA MET A 150 -6.47 10.27 3.09
C MET A 150 -5.37 11.31 2.81
N GLU A 151 -5.10 11.64 1.54
CA GLU A 151 -4.13 12.67 1.20
C GLU A 151 -4.64 14.05 1.65
N GLY A 152 -3.97 14.63 2.65
CA GLY A 152 -4.36 15.92 3.25
C GLY A 152 -5.39 15.84 4.38
N GLU A 153 -5.99 14.67 4.66
CA GLU A 153 -6.96 14.51 5.76
C GLU A 153 -6.31 14.67 7.14
N ALA A 154 -5.01 14.37 7.28
CA ALA A 154 -4.28 14.59 8.52
C ALA A 154 -4.23 16.08 8.94
N PHE A 155 -4.38 17.01 8.00
CA PHE A 155 -4.43 18.45 8.27
C PHE A 155 -5.86 18.97 8.56
N ARG A 156 -6.87 18.14 8.34
CA ARG A 156 -8.27 18.42 8.67
C ARG A 156 -8.65 17.63 9.92
N TYR A 157 -8.19 18.10 11.08
CA TYR A 157 -8.64 17.54 12.35
C TYR A 157 -10.13 17.89 12.56
N ASP A 158 -10.98 16.86 12.61
CA ASP A 158 -12.39 16.97 12.96
C ASP A 158 -12.61 16.27 14.31
N PRO A 159 -12.86 17.00 15.40
CA PRO A 159 -13.08 16.43 16.73
C PRO A 159 -14.30 15.49 16.81
N ALA A 160 -15.22 15.53 15.83
CA ALA A 160 -16.38 14.64 15.79
C ALA A 160 -16.03 13.24 15.26
N ASN A 161 -14.88 13.08 14.61
CA ASN A 161 -14.44 11.80 14.07
C ASN A 161 -13.82 10.92 15.16
N ASN A 162 -14.25 9.67 15.22
CA ASN A 162 -13.67 8.66 16.10
C ASN A 162 -12.44 8.00 15.44
N TYR A 163 -11.32 8.73 15.42
CA TYR A 163 -10.05 8.27 14.84
C TYR A 163 -9.53 6.96 15.46
N ASP A 164 -9.82 6.72 16.74
CA ASP A 164 -9.42 5.50 17.46
C ASP A 164 -10.04 4.23 16.90
N SER A 165 -11.11 4.33 16.11
CA SER A 165 -11.79 3.17 15.50
C SER A 165 -11.66 3.12 13.98
N HIS A 166 -10.96 4.09 13.38
CA HIS A 166 -10.88 4.19 11.93
C HIS A 166 -10.02 3.05 11.35
N PRO A 167 -10.54 2.21 10.42
CA PRO A 167 -9.85 0.99 9.97
C PRO A 167 -8.44 1.18 9.41
N GLN A 168 -8.12 2.37 8.89
CA GLN A 168 -6.80 2.70 8.33
C GLN A 168 -5.88 3.44 9.32
N LEU A 169 -6.39 3.89 10.47
CA LEU A 169 -5.61 4.59 11.52
C LEU A 169 -5.54 3.79 12.83
N TYR A 170 -6.40 2.81 13.02
CA TYR A 170 -6.43 1.96 14.19
C TYR A 170 -5.19 1.03 14.21
N ILE A 171 -4.23 1.36 15.07
CA ILE A 171 -3.00 0.57 15.25
C ILE A 171 -3.18 -0.55 16.31
N GLY A 172 -4.35 -0.61 16.96
CA GLY A 172 -4.65 -1.58 18.03
C GLY A 172 -4.19 -1.11 19.42
N GLN A 173 -4.26 -2.00 20.41
CA GLN A 173 -3.76 -1.73 21.77
C GLN A 173 -2.25 -2.00 21.88
N MET A 174 -1.56 -1.24 22.74
CA MET A 174 -0.13 -1.38 23.02
C MET A 174 0.13 -2.54 24.00
N SER A 175 -0.17 -3.77 23.57
CA SER A 175 -0.18 -4.97 24.41
C SER A 175 0.82 -6.05 23.95
N ASP A 176 1.38 -5.92 22.76
CA ASP A 176 2.27 -6.95 22.20
C ASP A 176 3.69 -6.75 22.75
N VAL A 177 4.21 -7.73 23.50
CA VAL A 177 5.58 -7.65 24.03
C VAL A 177 6.57 -8.09 22.96
N CYS A 178 7.58 -7.26 22.69
CA CYS A 178 8.66 -7.62 21.79
C CYS A 178 9.51 -8.77 22.36
N PRO A 179 9.72 -9.88 21.63
CA PRO A 179 10.50 -11.02 22.13
C PRO A 179 12.01 -10.77 22.27
N TYR A 180 12.50 -9.63 21.77
CA TYR A 180 13.93 -9.29 21.73
C TYR A 180 14.35 -8.23 22.74
N CYS A 181 13.54 -7.19 22.91
CA CYS A 181 13.84 -6.06 23.79
C CYS A 181 12.78 -5.80 24.86
N ASN A 182 11.75 -6.66 24.95
CA ASN A 182 10.63 -6.56 25.89
C ASN A 182 9.82 -5.26 25.83
N ALA A 183 10.05 -4.39 24.83
CA ALA A 183 9.23 -3.21 24.60
C ALA A 183 7.79 -3.62 24.27
N LEU A 184 6.82 -2.91 24.85
CA LEU A 184 5.41 -3.00 24.45
C LEU A 184 5.23 -2.41 23.05
N LYS A 185 4.39 -3.06 22.25
CA LYS A 185 4.09 -2.72 20.86
C LYS A 185 2.60 -2.65 20.63
N TRP A 186 2.21 -1.87 19.63
CA TRP A 186 0.85 -1.89 19.12
C TRP A 186 0.62 -3.11 18.22
N HIS A 187 -0.60 -3.65 18.22
CA HIS A 187 -0.97 -4.84 17.48
C HIS A 187 -0.63 -4.77 15.97
N ALA A 188 -0.90 -3.64 15.34
CA ALA A 188 -0.62 -3.41 13.93
C ALA A 188 0.70 -2.65 13.69
N GLU A 189 1.57 -2.54 14.70
CA GLU A 189 2.87 -1.90 14.55
C GLU A 189 3.74 -2.66 13.54
N THR A 190 4.48 -1.91 12.72
CA THR A 190 5.38 -2.51 11.74
C THR A 190 6.44 -3.35 12.46
N ARG A 191 6.59 -4.62 12.03
CA ARG A 191 7.53 -5.56 12.63
C ARG A 191 8.94 -4.97 12.66
N GLY A 192 9.52 -4.90 13.85
CA GLY A 192 10.90 -4.46 14.06
C GLY A 192 11.07 -2.96 14.34
N MET A 193 10.00 -2.16 14.44
CA MET A 193 10.12 -0.74 14.81
C MET A 193 10.93 -0.49 16.09
N CYS A 194 10.76 -1.31 17.13
CA CYS A 194 11.45 -1.11 18.41
C CYS A 194 12.93 -1.53 18.47
N CYS A 195 13.37 -2.53 17.69
CA CYS A 195 14.73 -3.11 17.81
C CYS A 195 15.29 -3.69 16.51
N SER A 196 14.67 -3.36 15.37
CA SER A 196 14.97 -3.95 14.06
C SER A 196 14.98 -5.49 14.04
N GLY A 197 14.11 -6.11 14.85
CA GLY A 197 14.04 -7.57 15.01
C GLY A 197 15.20 -8.14 15.84
N GLY A 198 15.60 -7.43 16.90
CA GLY A 198 16.66 -7.85 17.81
C GLY A 198 18.08 -7.47 17.37
N LYS A 199 18.21 -6.70 16.27
CA LYS A 199 19.50 -6.21 15.76
C LYS A 199 20.05 -5.05 16.59
N VAL A 200 19.18 -4.29 17.25
CA VAL A 200 19.56 -3.19 18.14
C VAL A 200 19.44 -3.67 19.58
N LYS A 201 20.57 -3.73 20.29
CA LYS A 201 20.62 -3.93 21.74
C LYS A 201 20.78 -2.57 22.39
N LEU A 202 19.69 -2.05 22.96
CA LEU A 202 19.76 -0.81 23.73
C LEU A 202 20.55 -1.09 25.03
N PRO A 203 21.56 -0.27 25.37
CA PRO A 203 22.22 -0.34 26.66
C PRO A 203 21.19 -0.15 27.78
N GLU A 204 21.41 -0.81 28.92
CA GLU A 204 20.61 -0.56 30.11
C GLU A 204 20.74 0.92 30.51
N LEU A 205 19.60 1.60 30.66
CA LEU A 205 19.60 3.02 31.03
C LEU A 205 20.19 3.15 32.44
N GLN A 206 21.33 3.82 32.54
CA GLN A 206 21.91 4.11 33.85
C GLN A 206 20.98 5.05 34.63
N PRO A 207 20.82 4.85 35.95
CA PRO A 207 20.04 5.76 36.77
C PRO A 207 20.66 7.17 36.67
N PRO A 208 19.83 8.23 36.67
CA PRO A 208 20.33 9.59 36.59
C PRO A 208 21.31 9.86 37.75
N PRO A 209 22.35 10.69 37.54
CA PRO A 209 23.26 11.09 38.60
C PRO A 209 22.52 11.95 39.65
N GLU A 210 23.01 11.97 40.89
CA GLU A 210 22.56 12.96 41.87
C GLU A 210 22.96 14.37 41.38
N PRO A 211 22.09 15.40 41.55
CA PRO A 211 20.86 15.42 42.37
C PRO A 211 19.56 15.03 41.62
N LEU A 212 19.62 14.63 40.35
CA LEU A 212 18.42 14.38 39.55
C LEU A 212 17.64 13.14 40.01
N LYS A 213 18.33 12.13 40.54
CA LYS A 213 17.69 10.90 41.05
C LYS A 213 16.82 11.16 42.28
N SER A 214 17.31 11.96 43.23
CA SER A 214 16.56 12.36 44.43
C SER A 214 15.38 13.30 44.13
N LEU A 215 15.39 14.00 43.00
CA LEU A 215 14.30 14.86 42.54
C LEU A 215 13.19 14.11 41.77
N ILE A 216 13.53 13.03 41.07
CA ILE A 216 12.59 12.28 40.22
C ILE A 216 11.94 11.11 41.01
N GLY A 217 12.56 10.68 42.11
CA GLY A 217 12.05 9.62 43.00
C GLY A 217 10.94 9.97 44.01
N PRO A 218 10.70 11.21 44.47
CA PRO A 218 9.70 11.51 45.50
C PRO A 218 8.28 11.27 45.00
N THR A 219 7.54 10.37 45.65
CA THR A 219 6.13 10.08 45.32
C THR A 219 5.14 10.92 46.16
N SER A 220 5.62 11.85 46.98
CA SER A 220 4.79 12.69 47.85
C SER A 220 5.38 14.09 48.07
N PHE A 221 4.51 15.06 48.42
CA PHE A 221 4.93 16.44 48.74
C PHE A 221 5.82 16.54 49.99
N GLU A 222 5.66 15.62 50.94
CA GLU A 222 6.49 15.56 52.14
C GLU A 222 7.92 15.11 51.81
N ALA A 223 8.05 14.13 50.90
CA ALA A 223 9.35 13.70 50.40
C ALA A 223 10.07 14.84 49.65
N LEU A 224 9.34 15.67 48.89
CA LEU A 224 9.89 16.87 48.23
C LEU A 224 10.36 17.96 49.21
N ARG A 225 9.83 18.00 50.43
CA ARG A 225 10.23 18.95 51.48
C ARG A 225 11.32 18.42 52.40
N THR A 226 11.76 17.19 52.20
CA THR A 226 12.77 16.58 53.06
C THR A 226 14.16 16.82 52.49
N ALA A 227 15.01 17.50 53.25
CA ALA A 227 16.43 17.69 52.93
C ALA A 227 17.26 17.31 54.16
N ASN A 228 18.35 16.55 53.98
CA ASN A 228 19.24 16.09 55.06
C ASN A 228 18.49 15.42 56.24
N SER A 229 17.45 14.62 55.95
CA SER A 229 16.58 13.96 56.94
C SER A 229 15.73 14.90 57.82
N GLN A 230 15.53 16.15 57.39
CA GLN A 230 14.66 17.12 58.05
C GLN A 230 13.57 17.62 57.09
N ILE A 231 12.34 17.76 57.58
CA ILE A 231 11.23 18.34 56.82
C ILE A 231 11.31 19.86 56.90
N CYS A 232 11.67 20.50 55.80
CA CYS A 232 11.75 21.95 55.69
C CYS A 232 10.37 22.59 55.75
N ALA A 233 10.26 23.82 56.25
CA ALA A 233 8.99 24.55 56.34
C ALA A 233 8.45 24.91 54.95
N THR A 234 9.33 25.09 53.97
CA THR A 234 8.96 25.43 52.59
C THR A 234 9.72 24.56 51.59
N PHE A 235 9.13 24.35 50.39
CA PHE A 235 9.82 23.68 49.29
C PHE A 235 11.10 24.41 48.88
N ARG A 236 11.09 25.73 48.98
CA ARG A 236 12.23 26.58 48.67
C ARG A 236 13.43 26.30 49.59
N GLU A 237 13.19 26.18 50.88
CA GLU A 237 14.22 25.84 51.87
C GLU A 237 14.81 24.45 51.62
N ALA A 238 13.96 23.48 51.25
CA ALA A 238 14.44 22.16 50.82
C ALA A 238 15.34 22.25 49.59
N CYS A 239 14.95 23.03 48.56
CA CYS A 239 15.77 23.25 47.37
C CYS A 239 17.11 23.95 47.68
N GLN A 240 17.14 24.87 48.64
CA GLN A 240 18.38 25.51 49.10
C GLN A 240 19.32 24.51 49.79
N LEU A 241 18.80 23.65 50.67
CA LEU A 241 19.58 22.61 51.35
C LEU A 241 20.09 21.52 50.40
N HIS A 242 19.37 21.25 49.30
CA HIS A 242 19.82 20.37 48.22
C HIS A 242 20.82 21.05 47.26
N GLY A 243 21.16 22.32 47.47
CA GLY A 243 22.09 23.06 46.61
C GLY A 243 21.55 23.33 45.20
N LEU A 244 20.22 23.30 45.03
CA LEU A 244 19.55 23.51 43.75
C LEU A 244 19.28 24.99 43.45
N LEU A 245 19.38 25.85 44.47
CA LEU A 245 19.25 27.29 44.36
C LEU A 245 20.60 27.92 44.69
N GLU A 246 21.01 28.91 43.89
CA GLU A 246 22.22 29.70 44.14
C GLU A 246 22.07 30.51 45.44
N ASP A 247 23.12 30.52 46.26
CA ASP A 247 23.18 31.30 47.50
C ASP A 247 23.32 32.80 47.18
N ASP A 248 22.54 33.64 47.87
CA ASP A 248 22.52 35.10 47.65
C ASP A 248 23.74 35.81 48.24
N GLN A 249 24.69 35.06 48.81
CA GLN A 249 25.89 35.57 49.47
C GLN A 249 26.70 36.54 48.60
N GLN A 250 26.76 36.31 47.28
CA GLN A 250 27.43 37.23 46.35
C GLN A 250 26.74 38.60 46.27
N TRP A 251 25.41 38.62 46.38
CA TRP A 251 24.62 39.85 46.33
C TRP A 251 24.72 40.61 47.63
N ASP A 252 24.72 39.91 48.77
CA ASP A 252 24.98 40.51 50.08
C ASP A 252 26.38 41.16 50.13
N SER A 253 27.40 40.46 49.62
CA SER A 253 28.77 40.97 49.57
C SER A 253 28.87 42.23 48.69
N THR A 254 28.26 42.17 47.50
CA THR A 254 28.24 43.28 46.53
C THR A 254 27.46 44.49 47.06
N MET A 255 26.31 44.28 47.70
CA MET A 255 25.50 45.33 48.32
C MET A 255 26.19 45.93 49.55
N SER A 256 26.93 45.13 50.32
CA SER A 256 27.73 45.60 51.45
C SER A 256 28.85 46.53 51.03
N GLU A 257 29.61 46.16 49.99
CA GLU A 257 30.68 46.97 49.46
C GLU A 257 30.14 48.29 48.87
N ALA A 258 29.08 48.21 48.06
CA ALA A 258 28.45 49.40 47.49
C ALA A 258 27.88 50.33 48.56
N ALA A 259 27.32 49.80 49.64
CA ALA A 259 26.80 50.61 50.75
C ALA A 259 27.90 51.35 51.53
N ALA A 260 29.14 50.86 51.47
CA ALA A 260 30.30 51.54 52.08
C ALA A 260 30.91 52.61 51.16
N ALA A 261 30.80 52.46 49.84
CA ALA A 261 31.51 53.28 48.87
C ALA A 261 30.65 54.24 48.05
N GLN A 262 29.33 54.03 47.96
CA GLN A 262 28.46 54.72 47.00
C GLN A 262 27.34 55.53 47.67
N SER A 263 26.74 56.43 46.89
CA SER A 263 25.60 57.22 47.34
C SER A 263 24.30 56.40 47.37
N PRO A 264 23.31 56.79 48.21
CA PRO A 264 22.02 56.09 48.33
C PRO A 264 21.32 55.85 46.98
N ALA A 265 21.34 56.85 46.08
CA ALA A 265 20.77 56.72 44.74
C ALA A 265 21.47 55.66 43.87
N ARG A 266 22.80 55.53 43.99
CA ARG A 266 23.58 54.51 43.27
C ARG A 266 23.33 53.12 43.85
N LEU A 267 23.18 53.01 45.17
CA LEU A 267 22.83 51.76 45.84
C LEU A 267 21.45 51.23 45.40
N ARG A 268 20.46 52.12 45.28
CA ARG A 268 19.13 51.76 44.74
C ARG A 268 19.17 51.31 43.28
N ASN A 269 19.99 51.96 42.45
CA ASN A 269 20.19 51.55 41.05
C ASN A 269 20.87 50.18 40.94
N LEU A 270 21.88 49.92 41.79
CA LEU A 270 22.54 48.62 41.83
C LEU A 270 21.57 47.51 42.23
N PHE A 271 20.75 47.74 43.25
CA PHE A 271 19.70 46.81 43.64
C PHE A 271 18.71 46.53 42.49
N ALA A 272 18.26 47.56 41.78
CA ALA A 272 17.39 47.40 40.61
C ALA A 272 18.03 46.59 39.48
N LEU A 273 19.35 46.74 39.25
CA LEU A 273 20.10 45.94 38.28
C LEU A 273 20.20 44.47 38.69
N ILE A 274 20.46 44.19 39.98
CA ILE A 274 20.48 42.82 40.53
C ILE A 274 19.12 42.15 40.34
N LEU A 275 18.01 42.87 40.60
CA LEU A 275 16.66 42.35 40.35
C LEU A 275 16.40 42.05 38.86
N ALA A 276 16.82 42.96 37.97
CA ALA A 276 16.49 42.87 36.55
C ALA A 276 17.32 41.82 35.79
N VAL A 277 18.57 41.58 36.21
CA VAL A 277 19.53 40.79 35.44
C VAL A 277 19.92 39.49 36.16
N CYS A 278 19.97 39.50 37.49
CA CYS A 278 20.65 38.46 38.24
C CYS A 278 19.70 37.52 38.99
N GLY A 279 18.41 37.86 39.10
CA GLY A 279 17.39 36.99 39.68
C GLY A 279 17.74 36.45 41.08
N PRO A 280 18.02 37.31 42.07
CA PRO A 280 18.39 36.86 43.41
C PRO A 280 17.29 35.98 44.00
N SER A 281 17.69 34.98 44.78
CA SER A 281 16.77 34.04 45.39
C SER A 281 15.80 34.77 46.32
N ASN A 282 16.25 35.64 47.23
CA ASN A 282 15.44 36.38 48.21
C ASN A 282 15.59 37.91 48.09
N PRO A 283 15.01 38.54 47.05
CA PRO A 283 15.16 39.98 46.84
C PRO A 283 14.61 40.83 47.99
N LYS A 284 13.60 40.32 48.71
CA LYS A 284 12.98 41.03 49.85
C LYS A 284 13.93 41.11 51.04
N GLN A 285 14.58 39.99 51.38
CA GLN A 285 15.55 39.95 52.49
C GLN A 285 16.79 40.80 52.18
N LEU A 286 17.27 40.76 50.93
CA LEU A 286 18.36 41.60 50.46
C LEU A 286 17.98 43.09 50.59
N TRP A 287 16.79 43.50 50.14
CA TRP A 287 16.33 44.89 50.28
C TRP A 287 16.24 45.34 51.75
N GLU A 288 15.60 44.53 52.61
CA GLU A 288 15.40 44.86 54.02
C GLU A 288 16.72 45.08 54.77
N SER A 289 17.78 44.38 54.38
CA SER A 289 19.12 44.50 54.97
C SER A 289 19.83 45.80 54.60
N TYR A 290 19.58 46.35 53.40
CA TYR A 290 20.28 47.53 52.89
C TYR A 290 19.42 48.79 52.76
N LYS A 291 18.09 48.73 52.94
CA LYS A 291 17.17 49.87 52.76
C LYS A 291 17.45 51.08 53.67
N LYS A 292 18.09 50.87 54.83
CA LYS A 292 18.47 51.96 55.74
C LYS A 292 19.74 52.70 55.29
N LYS A 293 20.53 52.07 54.40
CA LYS A 293 21.76 52.61 53.81
C LYS A 293 21.53 53.13 52.37
N ALA A 294 20.39 52.79 51.78
CA ALA A 294 19.93 53.16 50.43
C ALA A 294 19.02 54.39 50.43
#